data_AF-A0A2G9YZ98-F1
#
_entry.id   AF-A0A2G9YZ98-F1
#
_cell.length_a   1.000
_cell.length_b   1.000
_cell.length_c   1.000
_cell.angle_alpha   90.00
_cell.angle_beta   90.00
_cell.angle_gamma   90.00
#
_symmetry.space_group_name_H-M   'P 1'
#
loop_
_entity.id
_entity.type
_entity.pdbx_description
1 polymer ?
#
loop_
_entity_poly.entity_id
_entity_poly.type
_entity_poly.pdbx_seq_one_letter_code
_entity_poly.pdbx_strand_id
1 'polypeptide(L)'
;ESYKNLGINELILLGIYSAVNNGEKCTLGRLVKESFNLFPEAFCFSQYPEWPDSRKLDRPLRTLRKRKLITGDPKTSFSLTKLGKTIALETSRTFRQRKLFK
;
A
#
# COMPACT_ATOMS: atom_id res chain seq x y z
N GLU A 1 -5.04 6.12 13.86
CA GLU A 1 -4.59 7.54 13.85
C GLU A 1 -3.23 7.89 13.21
N SER A 2 -2.16 7.09 13.26
CA SER A 2 -0.80 7.54 12.86
C SER A 2 -0.52 7.62 11.33
N TYR A 3 -1.53 7.52 10.48
CA TYR A 3 -1.41 7.55 9.00
C TYR A 3 -2.37 8.54 8.31
N LYS A 4 -3.16 9.34 9.05
CA LYS A 4 -4.11 10.32 8.47
C LYS A 4 -3.45 11.35 7.54
N ASN A 5 -2.15 11.59 7.68
CA ASN A 5 -1.38 12.53 6.84
C ASN A 5 -0.66 11.88 5.64
N LEU A 6 -0.68 10.55 5.51
CA LEU A 6 -0.13 9.87 4.33
C LEU A 6 -1.24 9.69 3.30
N GLY A 7 -0.95 10.05 2.05
CA GLY A 7 -1.87 9.84 0.94
C GLY A 7 -2.06 8.35 0.65
N ILE A 8 -3.19 8.01 0.02
CA ILE A 8 -3.52 6.64 -0.32
C ILE A 8 -2.45 5.96 -1.21
N ASN A 9 -1.76 6.75 -2.03
CA ASN A 9 -0.69 6.27 -2.91
C ASN A 9 0.51 5.76 -2.10
N GLU A 10 0.93 6.52 -1.09
CA GLU A 10 2.04 6.19 -0.20
C GLU A 10 1.72 4.94 0.63
N LEU A 11 0.49 4.83 1.12
CA LEU A 11 0.02 3.64 1.84
C LEU A 11 0.05 2.39 0.97
N ILE A 12 -0.31 2.49 -0.31
CA ILE A 12 -0.24 1.38 -1.26
C ILE A 12 1.20 0.99 -1.56
N LEU A 13 2.11 1.95 -1.73
CA LEU A 13 3.53 1.66 -1.91
C LEU A 13 4.10 0.90 -0.71
N LEU A 14 3.70 1.26 0.51
CA LEU A 14 4.05 0.52 1.72
C LEU A 14 3.43 -0.89 1.74
N GLY A 15 2.18 -1.04 1.32
CA GLY A 15 1.52 -2.34 1.22
C GLY A 15 2.24 -3.29 0.25
N ILE A 16 2.62 -2.79 -0.94
CA ILE A 16 3.40 -3.58 -1.91
C ILE A 16 4.79 -3.89 -1.34
N TYR A 17 5.45 -2.93 -0.70
CA TYR A 17 6.76 -3.14 -0.07
C TYR A 17 6.72 -4.24 0.99
N SER A 18 5.72 -4.20 1.88
CA SER A 18 5.48 -5.23 2.91
C SER A 18 5.28 -6.61 2.28
N ALA A 19 4.38 -6.70 1.30
CA ALA A 19 4.06 -7.96 0.63
C ALA A 19 5.29 -8.59 -0.05
N VAL A 20 6.06 -7.78 -0.78
CA VAL A 20 7.26 -8.26 -1.50
C VAL A 20 8.40 -8.62 -0.53
N ASN A 21 8.58 -7.85 0.55
CA ASN A 21 9.64 -8.11 1.52
C ASN A 21 9.40 -9.40 2.33
N ASN A 22 8.14 -9.85 2.44
CA ASN A 22 7.79 -11.14 3.01
C ASN A 22 8.03 -12.32 2.05
N GLY A 23 8.66 -12.08 0.88
CA GLY A 23 8.99 -13.12 -0.10
C GLY A 23 7.81 -13.59 -0.95
N GLU A 24 6.65 -12.95 -0.83
CA GLU A 24 5.45 -13.35 -1.55
C GLU A 24 5.22 -12.54 -2.84
N LYS A 25 4.53 -13.14 -3.81
CA LYS A 25 4.04 -12.41 -4.99
C LYS A 25 2.90 -11.48 -4.57
N CYS A 26 3.05 -10.18 -4.83
CA CYS A 26 2.03 -9.19 -4.50
C CYS A 26 0.87 -9.18 -5.52
N THR A 27 0.02 -10.20 -5.50
CA THR A 27 -1.24 -10.23 -6.26
C THR A 27 -2.22 -9.17 -5.75
N LEU A 28 -3.28 -8.85 -6.50
CA LEU A 28 -4.29 -7.89 -6.05
C LEU A 28 -4.92 -8.30 -4.72
N GLY A 29 -5.32 -9.57 -4.58
CA GLY A 29 -5.91 -10.07 -3.33
C GLY A 29 -4.95 -9.95 -2.14
N ARG A 30 -3.66 -10.25 -2.34
CA ARG A 30 -2.66 -10.09 -1.28
C ARG A 30 -2.46 -8.62 -0.92
N LEU A 31 -2.39 -7.73 -1.92
CA LEU A 31 -2.27 -6.30 -1.69
C LEU A 31 -3.47 -5.73 -0.92
N VAL A 32 -4.69 -6.17 -1.23
CA VAL A 32 -5.89 -5.80 -0.48
C VAL A 32 -5.76 -6.20 0.99
N LYS A 33 -5.42 -7.48 1.24
CA LYS A 33 -5.23 -8.02 2.59
C LYS A 33 -4.15 -7.26 3.36
N GLU A 34 -2.98 -7.07 2.78
CA GLU A 34 -1.86 -6.35 3.41
C GLU A 34 -2.20 -4.89 3.68
N SER A 35 -2.79 -4.18 2.72
CA SER A 35 -3.14 -2.76 2.89
C SER A 35 -4.20 -2.57 3.97
N PHE A 36 -5.19 -3.46 4.03
CA PHE A 36 -6.21 -3.44 5.07
C PHE A 36 -5.64 -3.77 6.45
N ASN A 37 -4.79 -4.78 6.56
CA ASN A 37 -4.16 -5.14 7.83
C ASN A 37 -3.25 -4.03 8.38
N LEU A 38 -2.53 -3.33 7.50
CA LEU A 38 -1.63 -2.24 7.88
C LEU A 38 -2.38 -0.94 8.16
N PHE A 39 -3.43 -0.64 7.38
CA PHE A 39 -4.12 0.65 7.39
C PHE A 39 -5.65 0.48 7.30
N PRO A 40 -6.30 -0.15 8.29
CA PRO A 40 -7.71 -0.51 8.20
C PRO A 40 -8.63 0.71 8.01
N GLU A 41 -8.41 1.84 8.71
CA GLU A 41 -9.24 3.05 8.56
C GLU A 41 -9.18 3.62 7.12
N ALA A 42 -8.07 3.38 6.40
CA ALA A 42 -7.90 3.86 5.03
C ALA A 42 -8.52 2.92 3.99
N PHE A 43 -8.43 1.60 4.19
CA PHE A 43 -8.85 0.59 3.21
C PHE A 43 -10.13 -0.18 3.58
N CYS A 44 -10.86 0.22 4.60
CA CYS A 44 -12.17 -0.35 4.93
C CYS A 44 -13.33 0.31 4.16
N PHE A 45 -14.52 -0.31 4.17
CA PHE A 45 -15.75 0.39 3.81
C PHE A 45 -16.15 1.40 4.88
N SER A 46 -16.80 2.49 4.49
CA SER A 46 -17.26 3.53 5.43
C SER A 46 -18.34 3.04 6.39
N GLN A 47 -19.21 2.14 5.95
CA GLN A 47 -20.31 1.58 6.76
C GLN A 47 -19.94 0.23 7.40
N TYR A 48 -18.89 -0.43 6.90
CA TYR A 48 -18.46 -1.76 7.35
C TYR A 48 -16.93 -1.78 7.54
N PRO A 49 -16.41 -1.21 8.65
CA PRO A 49 -14.98 -1.03 8.89
C PRO A 49 -14.17 -2.33 8.94
N GLU A 50 -14.84 -3.45 9.21
CA GLU A 50 -14.26 -4.79 9.31
C GLU A 50 -13.99 -5.44 7.94
N TRP A 51 -14.51 -4.87 6.86
CA TRP A 51 -14.35 -5.41 5.50
C TRP A 51 -13.46 -4.52 4.63
N PRO A 52 -12.53 -5.11 3.85
CA PRO A 52 -11.67 -4.35 2.95
C PRO A 52 -12.41 -3.87 1.69
N ASP A 53 -12.25 -2.60 1.33
CA ASP A 53 -12.75 -2.02 0.07
C ASP A 53 -11.64 -2.01 -1.00
N SER A 54 -11.64 -3.03 -1.84
CA SER A 54 -10.67 -3.19 -2.94
C SER A 54 -10.75 -2.09 -4.00
N ARG A 55 -11.89 -1.40 -4.13
CA ARG A 55 -12.08 -0.32 -5.13
C ARG A 55 -11.20 0.88 -4.83
N LYS A 56 -10.82 1.06 -3.56
CA LYS A 56 -9.87 2.09 -3.13
C LYS A 56 -8.48 1.93 -3.75
N LEU A 57 -8.13 0.75 -4.29
CA LEU A 57 -6.84 0.48 -4.91
C LEU A 57 -6.80 0.77 -6.41
N ASP A 58 -7.92 0.73 -7.13
CA ASP A 58 -7.91 0.74 -8.60
C ASP A 58 -7.32 2.06 -9.18
N ARG A 59 -7.87 3.21 -8.77
CA ARG A 59 -7.43 4.53 -9.24
C ARG A 59 -6.00 4.86 -8.78
N PRO A 60 -5.60 4.63 -7.52
CA PRO A 60 -4.22 4.80 -7.09
C PRO A 60 -3.22 3.90 -7.83
N LEU A 61 -3.53 2.61 -8.05
CA LEU A 61 -2.63 1.71 -8.79
C LEU A 61 -2.39 2.19 -10.22
N ARG A 62 -3.44 2.67 -10.90
CA ARG A 62 -3.31 3.31 -12.22
C ARG A 62 -2.40 4.54 -12.16
N THR A 63 -2.55 5.38 -11.13
CA THR A 63 -1.73 6.58 -10.93
C THR A 63 -0.27 6.25 -10.67
N LEU A 64 0.01 5.27 -9.80
CA LEU A 64 1.35 4.81 -9.47
C LEU A 64 2.07 4.19 -10.67
N ARG A 65 1.35 3.46 -11.54
CA ARG A 65 1.90 2.97 -12.82
C ARG A 65 2.24 4.10 -13.77
N LYS A 66 1.34 5.09 -13.93
CA LYS A 66 1.60 6.27 -14.77
C LYS A 66 2.85 7.04 -14.29
N ARG A 67 3.05 7.11 -12.97
CA ARG A 67 4.24 7.70 -12.33
C ARG A 67 5.48 6.80 -12.37
N LYS A 68 5.39 5.61 -12.98
CA LYS A 68 6.48 4.61 -13.05
C LYS A 68 7.03 4.18 -11.68
N LEU A 69 6.21 4.23 -10.63
CA LEU A 69 6.61 3.81 -9.28
C LEU A 69 6.39 2.31 -9.08
N ILE A 70 5.36 1.75 -9.72
CA ILE A 70 5.04 0.33 -9.68
C ILE A 70 4.97 -0.25 -11.09
N THR A 71 5.22 -1.55 -11.20
CA THR A 71 5.02 -2.36 -12.40
C THR A 71 4.02 -3.48 -12.13
N GLY A 72 3.57 -4.13 -13.21
CA GLY A 72 2.61 -5.22 -13.15
C GLY A 72 1.16 -4.76 -13.16
N ASP A 73 0.24 -5.72 -13.17
CA ASP A 73 -1.19 -5.50 -13.38
C ASP A 73 -2.03 -6.40 -12.46
N PRO A 74 -3.34 -6.12 -12.30
CA PRO A 74 -4.19 -6.88 -11.38
C PRO A 74 -4.33 -8.38 -11.70
N LYS A 75 -4.09 -8.79 -12.96
CA LYS A 75 -4.15 -10.20 -13.37
C LYS A 75 -2.87 -10.96 -13.05
N THR A 76 -1.76 -10.26 -12.90
CA THR A 76 -0.44 -10.86 -12.60
C THR A 76 -0.06 -10.60 -11.14
N SER A 77 0.87 -9.68 -10.92
CA SER A 77 1.35 -9.27 -9.61
C SER A 77 1.97 -7.89 -9.69
N PHE A 78 1.90 -7.14 -8.62
CA PHE A 78 2.54 -5.83 -8.49
C PHE A 78 3.97 -5.95 -7.99
N SER A 79 4.83 -5.10 -8.53
CA SER A 79 6.21 -4.95 -8.05
C SER A 79 6.58 -3.49 -7.95
N LEU A 80 7.49 -3.16 -7.04
CA LEU A 80 8.06 -1.82 -6.95
C LEU A 80 9.20 -1.68 -7.95
N THR A 81 9.25 -0.53 -8.63
CA THR A 81 10.44 -0.11 -9.36
C THR A 81 11.51 0.35 -8.38
N LYS A 82 12.73 0.63 -8.88
CA LYS A 82 13.81 1.21 -8.06
C LYS A 82 13.36 2.52 -7.37
N LEU A 83 12.69 3.40 -8.11
CA LEU A 83 12.14 4.66 -7.58
C LEU A 83 11.04 4.42 -6.54
N GLY A 84 10.08 3.55 -6.87
CA GLY A 84 9.00 3.19 -5.94
C GLY A 84 9.51 2.59 -4.64
N LYS A 85 10.57 1.76 -4.71
CA LYS A 85 11.21 1.17 -3.54
C LYS A 85 11.87 2.22 -2.64
N THR A 86 12.58 3.19 -3.22
CA THR A 86 13.18 4.30 -2.44
C THR A 86 12.10 5.09 -1.69
N ILE A 87 11.04 5.48 -2.38
CA ILE A 87 9.93 6.24 -1.77
C ILE A 87 9.24 5.41 -0.68
N ALA A 88 8.96 4.13 -0.94
CA ALA A 88 8.38 3.24 0.05
C ALA A 88 9.28 3.11 1.29
N LEU A 89 10.61 3.01 1.11
CA LEU A 89 11.57 2.93 2.19
C LEU A 89 11.60 4.23 3.03
N GLU A 90 11.65 5.39 2.40
CA GLU A 90 11.61 6.70 3.09
C GLU A 90 10.30 6.88 3.86
N THR A 91 9.18 6.52 3.23
CA THR A 91 7.86 6.54 3.86
C THR A 91 7.81 5.59 5.05
N SER A 92 8.39 4.39 4.92
CA SER A 92 8.42 3.38 6.00
C SER A 92 9.26 3.83 7.20
N ARG A 93 10.38 4.54 6.97
CA ARG A 93 11.23 5.09 8.03
C ARG A 93 10.49 6.16 8.79
N THR A 94 9.84 7.08 8.07
CA THR A 94 9.00 8.13 8.64
C THR A 94 7.84 7.52 9.44
N PHE A 95 7.21 6.47 8.92
CA PHE A 95 6.14 5.75 9.59
C PHE A 95 6.61 5.03 10.87
N ARG A 96 7.75 4.32 10.81
CA ARG A 96 8.28 3.55 11.94
C ARG A 96 8.72 4.46 13.09
N GLN A 97 9.34 5.60 12.79
CA GLN A 97 9.66 6.60 13.81
C GLN A 97 8.39 7.09 14.53
N ARG A 98 7.30 7.35 13.81
CA ARG A 98 6.03 7.79 14.40
C ARG A 98 5.32 6.70 15.21
N LYS A 99 5.57 5.41 14.95
CA LYS A 99 5.05 4.29 15.74
C LYS A 99 5.82 4.11 17.06
N LEU A 100 7.08 4.55 17.15
CA LEU A 100 7.93 4.47 18.35
C LEU A 100 7.64 5.57 19.38
N PHE A 101 6.94 6.65 19.00
CA PHE A 101 6.53 7.74 19.90
C PHE A 101 5.06 7.60 20.38
N LYS A 102 4.54 6.37 20.43
CA LYS A 102 3.21 6.07 20.98
C LYS A 102 3.31 5.13 22.16
#